data_AF-F3GMV2-F1
#
_entry.id   AF-F3GMV2-F1
#
_cell.length_a   1.000
_cell.length_b   1.000
_cell.length_c   1.000
_cell.angle_alpha   90.00
_cell.angle_beta   90.00
_cell.angle_gamma   90.00
#
_symmetry.space_group_name_H-M   'P 1'
#
loop_
_entity.id
_entity.type
_entity.pdbx_description
1 polymer ?
#
loop_
_entity_poly.entity_id
_entity_poly.type
_entity_poly.pdbx_seq_one_letter_code
_entity_poly.pdbx_strand_id
1 'polypeptide(L)'
;MTLPIHSECSYVVVKEGANTQSLPKGYDVLELGEDPLDLLALIEEELLLALPIVPAHHPEECQQPAGLDEPEPSVDEVTRSNPFSVLAQLKRDPNV
;
A
#
# COMPACT_ATOMS: atom_id res chain seq x y z
N MET A 1 15.89 15.51 -8.92
CA MET A 1 14.79 14.92 -9.70
C MET A 1 13.47 15.22 -9.03
N THR A 2 12.41 15.41 -9.82
CA THR A 2 11.04 15.63 -9.32
C THR A 2 10.13 14.62 -10.00
N LEU A 3 9.48 13.75 -9.21
CA LEU A 3 8.44 12.87 -9.71
C LEU A 3 7.10 13.61 -9.63
N PRO A 4 6.32 13.68 -10.72
CA PRO A 4 5.00 14.32 -10.66
C PRO A 4 4.08 13.48 -9.77
N ILE A 5 3.52 14.10 -8.74
CA ILE A 5 2.47 13.51 -7.90
C ILE A 5 1.13 13.99 -8.43
N HIS A 6 0.21 13.05 -8.65
CA HIS A 6 -1.14 13.30 -9.10
C HIS A 6 -2.10 12.42 -8.28
N SER A 7 -3.11 13.04 -7.69
CA SER A 7 -4.21 12.32 -7.02
C SER A 7 -5.54 12.77 -7.60
N GLU A 8 -6.46 11.83 -7.80
CA GLU A 8 -7.84 12.08 -8.15
C GLU A 8 -8.72 11.32 -7.15
N CYS A 9 -9.44 12.06 -6.31
CA CYS A 9 -10.25 11.54 -5.23
C CYS A 9 -11.70 12.05 -5.36
N SER A 10 -12.67 11.21 -5.04
CA SER A 10 -14.10 11.55 -5.09
C SER A 10 -14.79 11.09 -3.82
N TYR A 11 -15.37 12.05 -3.07
CA TYR A 11 -16.02 11.76 -1.80
C TYR A 11 -17.53 11.98 -1.84
N VAL A 12 -18.24 11.20 -1.05
CA VAL A 12 -19.58 11.56 -0.58
C VAL A 12 -19.46 12.07 0.84
N VAL A 13 -19.91 13.32 1.04
CA VAL A 13 -19.96 13.95 2.35
C VAL A 13 -21.24 13.51 3.06
N VAL A 14 -21.09 12.94 4.25
CA VAL A 14 -22.20 12.51 5.10
C VAL A 14 -22.05 13.07 6.51
N LYS A 15 -23.14 13.09 7.26
CA LYS A 15 -23.07 13.39 8.69
C LYS A 15 -22.45 12.22 9.44
N GLU A 16 -21.74 12.53 10.52
CA GLU A 16 -21.21 11.51 11.44
C GLU A 16 -22.32 10.53 11.87
N GLY A 17 -22.03 9.24 11.78
CA GLY A 17 -22.97 8.16 12.13
C GLY A 17 -24.11 7.92 11.13
N ALA A 18 -24.06 8.53 9.93
CA ALA A 18 -25.01 8.23 8.88
C ALA A 18 -24.88 6.77 8.37
N ASN A 19 -25.99 6.20 7.88
CA ASN A 19 -25.95 4.89 7.25
C ASN A 19 -25.35 4.99 5.83
N THR A 20 -24.24 4.31 5.59
CA THR A 20 -23.46 4.36 4.34
C THR A 20 -23.68 3.14 3.42
N GLN A 21 -24.59 2.22 3.77
CA GLN A 21 -24.77 0.95 3.04
C GLN A 21 -25.31 1.09 1.61
N SER A 22 -25.95 2.22 1.28
CA SER A 22 -26.57 2.47 -0.03
C SER A 22 -25.82 3.50 -0.88
N LEU A 23 -24.56 3.80 -0.55
CA LEU A 23 -23.79 4.81 -1.26
C LEU A 23 -23.43 4.40 -2.70
N PRO A 24 -23.34 5.37 -3.62
CA PRO A 24 -22.83 5.13 -4.97
C PRO A 24 -21.44 4.49 -4.90
N LYS A 25 -21.21 3.48 -5.74
CA LYS A 25 -19.90 2.84 -5.83
C LYS A 25 -18.87 3.80 -6.43
N GLY A 26 -17.62 3.69 -5.98
CA GLY A 26 -16.51 4.50 -6.49
C GLY A 26 -16.37 5.87 -5.83
N TYR A 27 -17.05 6.09 -4.70
CA TYR A 27 -16.83 7.25 -3.83
C TYR A 27 -16.41 6.79 -2.45
N ASP A 28 -15.46 7.52 -1.87
CA ASP A 28 -15.08 7.35 -0.47
C ASP A 28 -15.99 8.19 0.43
N VAL A 29 -16.16 7.75 1.67
CA VAL A 29 -17.04 8.43 2.62
C VAL A 29 -16.25 9.45 3.41
N LEU A 30 -16.72 10.69 3.41
CA LEU A 30 -16.22 11.75 4.29
C LEU A 30 -17.27 12.08 5.33
N GLU A 31 -17.07 11.63 6.57
CA GLU A 31 -17.95 11.92 7.68
C GLU A 31 -17.62 13.30 8.27
N LEU A 32 -18.63 14.16 8.39
CA LEU A 32 -18.51 15.47 9.03
C LEU A 32 -19.38 15.52 10.29
N GLY A 33 -18.74 15.88 11.39
CA GLY A 33 -19.39 16.24 12.65
C GLY A 33 -19.82 17.71 12.65
N GLU A 34 -19.76 18.32 13.83
CA GLU A 34 -20.11 19.74 14.02
C GLU A 34 -18.99 20.71 13.60
N ASP A 35 -17.74 20.23 13.60
CA ASP A 35 -16.59 21.01 13.19
C ASP A 35 -16.50 21.10 11.64
N PRO A 36 -16.02 22.23 11.10
CA PRO A 36 -15.84 22.37 9.65
C PRO A 36 -14.74 21.44 9.13
N LEU A 37 -14.88 21.00 7.88
CA LEU A 37 -13.87 20.20 7.19
C LEU A 37 -12.53 20.94 7.10
N ASP A 38 -11.47 20.32 7.62
CA ASP A 38 -10.10 20.75 7.37
C ASP A 38 -9.65 20.28 5.98
N LEU A 39 -9.80 21.16 5.00
CA LEU A 39 -9.39 20.89 3.61
C LEU A 39 -7.88 20.72 3.47
N LEU A 40 -7.08 21.38 4.31
CA LEU A 40 -5.62 21.26 4.21
C LEU A 40 -5.19 19.86 4.64
N ALA A 41 -5.71 19.39 5.76
CA ALA A 41 -5.45 18.04 6.25
C ALA A 41 -5.90 16.97 5.23
N LEU A 42 -7.11 17.12 4.67
CA LEU A 42 -7.61 16.19 3.65
C LEU A 42 -6.70 16.14 2.40
N ILE A 43 -6.28 17.30 1.89
CA ILE A 43 -5.38 17.37 0.74
C ILE A 43 -4.02 16.74 1.06
N GLU A 44 -3.50 16.97 2.28
CA GLU A 44 -2.24 16.39 2.72
C GLU A 44 -2.29 14.86 2.75
N GLU A 45 -3.37 14.28 3.29
CA GLU A 45 -3.60 12.83 3.29
C GLU A 45 -3.63 12.26 1.87
N GLU A 46 -4.36 12.91 0.95
CA GLU A 46 -4.44 12.46 -0.45
C GLU A 46 -3.09 12.54 -1.17
N LEU A 47 -2.32 13.59 -0.90
CA LEU A 47 -0.96 13.70 -1.45
C LEU A 47 -0.03 12.64 -0.87
N LEU A 48 -0.15 12.34 0.43
CA LEU A 48 0.62 11.30 1.10
C LEU A 48 0.31 9.92 0.51
N LEU A 49 -0.96 9.61 0.26
CA LEU A 49 -1.40 8.37 -0.37
C LEU A 49 -0.96 8.25 -1.84
N ALA A 50 -0.82 9.37 -2.54
CA ALA A 50 -0.31 9.41 -3.90
C ALA A 50 1.22 9.28 -3.99
N LEU A 51 1.95 9.30 -2.86
CA LEU A 51 3.40 9.11 -2.87
C LEU A 51 3.78 7.65 -3.22
N PRO A 52 4.92 7.46 -3.89
CA PRO A 52 5.49 6.13 -4.07
C PRO A 52 5.72 5.42 -2.74
N ILE A 53 5.40 4.11 -2.68
CA ILE A 53 5.56 3.26 -1.49
C ILE A 53 7.02 3.23 -1.00
N VAL A 54 7.97 3.39 -1.93
CA VAL A 54 9.40 3.50 -1.64
C VAL A 54 10.00 4.67 -2.41
N PRO A 55 11.10 5.28 -1.93
CA PRO A 55 11.83 6.29 -2.68
C PRO A 55 12.16 5.78 -4.09
N ALA A 56 11.70 6.50 -5.10
CA ALA A 56 11.90 6.15 -6.50
C ALA A 56 12.82 7.18 -7.18
N HIS A 57 13.60 6.69 -8.13
CA HIS A 57 14.36 7.50 -9.09
C HIS A 57 13.74 7.32 -10.48
N HIS A 58 14.22 8.06 -11.47
CA HIS A 58 13.68 7.93 -12.83
C HIS A 58 13.93 6.53 -13.39
N PRO A 59 13.00 5.96 -14.18
CA PRO A 59 13.17 4.61 -14.72
C PRO A 59 14.49 4.40 -15.49
N GLU A 60 15.00 5.42 -16.16
CA GLU A 60 16.28 5.36 -16.88
C GLU A 60 17.51 5.23 -15.96
N GLU A 61 17.40 5.69 -14.71
CA GLU A 61 18.42 5.52 -13.67
C GLU A 61 18.23 4.19 -12.91
N CYS A 62 17.09 3.51 -13.12
CA CYS A 62 16.76 2.21 -12.53
C CYS A 62 17.39 1.07 -13.32
N GLN A 63 18.72 1.09 -13.38
CA GLN A 63 19.50 0.06 -14.03
C GLN A 63 20.16 -0.82 -12.98
N GLN A 64 20.09 -2.13 -13.21
CA GLN A 64 20.87 -3.08 -12.45
C GLN A 64 22.35 -2.73 -12.60
N PRO A 65 23.12 -2.63 -11.50
CA PRO A 65 24.55 -2.39 -11.59
C PRO A 65 25.22 -3.44 -12.48
N ALA A 66 26.06 -2.99 -13.41
CA ALA A 66 26.79 -3.89 -14.29
C ALA A 66 27.65 -4.87 -13.46
N GLY A 67 27.48 -6.18 -13.72
CA GLY A 67 28.24 -7.25 -13.04
C GLY A 67 27.57 -7.83 -11.79
N LEU A 68 26.35 -7.42 -11.45
CA LEU A 68 25.49 -8.18 -10.54
C LEU A 68 24.64 -9.14 -11.39
N ASP A 69 25.20 -10.29 -11.75
CA ASP A 69 24.37 -11.41 -12.18
C ASP A 69 23.62 -11.93 -10.95
N GLU A 70 22.33 -12.29 -11.10
CA GLU A 70 21.68 -13.10 -10.08
C GLU A 70 22.58 -14.32 -9.84
N PRO A 71 22.97 -14.62 -8.58
CA PRO A 71 23.77 -15.80 -8.32
C PRO A 71 23.02 -17.00 -8.90
N GLU A 72 23.67 -17.74 -9.80
CA GLU A 72 23.12 -19.02 -10.22
C GLU A 72 22.76 -19.81 -8.96
N PRO A 73 21.56 -20.42 -8.89
CA PRO A 73 21.18 -21.19 -7.72
C PRO A 73 22.29 -22.19 -7.45
N SER A 74 22.98 -22.03 -6.31
CA SER A 74 24.13 -22.85 -6.00
C SER A 74 23.67 -24.31 -6.00
N VAL A 75 24.38 -25.17 -6.74
CA VAL A 75 24.11 -26.62 -6.76
C VAL A 75 24.20 -27.25 -5.36
N ASP A 76 24.80 -26.50 -4.42
CA ASP A 76 24.94 -26.80 -3.00
C ASP A 76 23.93 -26.00 -2.15
N GLU A 77 22.67 -25.93 -2.59
CA GLU A 77 21.56 -25.61 -1.69
C GLU A 77 21.55 -26.64 -0.57
N VAL A 78 22.24 -26.32 0.53
CA VAL A 78 22.13 -27.05 1.79
C VAL A 78 20.64 -27.12 2.07
N THR A 79 20.08 -28.33 2.09
CA THR A 79 18.72 -28.62 2.51
C THR A 79 18.56 -28.23 3.98
N ARG A 80 18.58 -26.93 4.27
CA ARG A 80 18.13 -26.38 5.53
C ARG A 80 16.62 -26.52 5.50
N SER A 81 16.06 -27.04 6.59
CA SER A 81 14.62 -26.98 6.79
C SER A 81 14.17 -25.55 6.57
N ASN A 82 13.12 -25.37 5.79
CA ASN A 82 12.55 -24.05 5.52
C ASN A 82 12.33 -23.34 6.88
N PRO A 83 12.84 -22.11 7.10
CA PRO A 83 12.73 -21.43 8.40
C PRO A 83 11.26 -21.18 8.82
N PHE A 84 10.33 -21.31 7.89
CA PHE A 84 8.88 -21.23 8.08
C PHE A 84 8.19 -22.60 8.07
N SER A 85 8.92 -23.72 8.18
CA SER A 85 8.35 -25.08 8.21
C SER A 85 7.31 -25.26 9.32
N VAL A 86 7.40 -24.47 10.40
CA VAL A 86 6.43 -24.44 11.51
C VAL A 86 5.05 -23.96 11.04
N LEU A 87 4.96 -23.10 10.02
CA LEU A 87 3.69 -22.61 9.48
C LEU A 87 2.84 -23.72 8.84
N ALA A 88 3.45 -24.81 8.41
CA ALA A 88 2.72 -25.97 7.88
C ALA A 88 1.84 -26.64 8.94
N GLN A 89 2.15 -26.47 10.23
CA GLN A 89 1.35 -26.98 11.34
C GLN A 89 0.09 -26.14 11.55
N LEU A 90 0.18 -24.81 11.38
CA LEU A 90 -0.95 -23.88 11.49
C LEU A 90 -2.00 -24.06 10.38
N LYS A 91 -1.64 -24.70 9.26
CA LYS A 91 -2.59 -25.04 8.20
C LYS A 91 -3.47 -26.25 8.55
N ARG A 92 -3.10 -27.05 9.56
CA ARG A 92 -3.81 -28.29 9.93
C ARG A 92 -4.73 -28.12 11.13
N ASP A 93 -4.44 -27.17 12.04
CA ASP A 93 -5.30 -26.88 13.19
C ASP A 93 -5.67 -25.39 13.23
N PRO A 94 -6.91 -25.01 12.88
CA PRO A 94 -7.37 -23.62 12.91
C PRO A 94 -7.74 -23.12 14.33
N ASN A 95 -7.27 -23.79 15.39
CA ASN A 95 -7.61 -23.50 16.79
C ASN A 95 -6.36 -23.46 17.71
N VAL A 96 -5.31 -22.79 17.27
CA VAL A 96 -4.33 -22.16 18.17
C VAL A 96 -4.43 -20.65 17.98
#